data_AF-A0A2N2J6K2-F1
#
_entry.id   AF-A0A2N2J6K2-F1
#
_cell.length_a   1.000
_cell.length_b   1.000
_cell.length_c   1.000
_cell.angle_alpha   90.00
_cell.angle_beta   90.00
_cell.angle_gamma   90.00
#
_symmetry.space_group_name_H-M   'P 1'
#
loop_
_entity.id
_entity.type
_entity.pdbx_description
1 polymer ?
#
loop_
_entity_poly.entity_id
_entity_poly.type
_entity_poly.pdbx_seq_one_letter_code
_entity_poly.pdbx_strand_id
1 'polypeptide(L)'
;MAGRQIGRLICAVILFAWASVTLAATVSEEAKRYMTRGVTAIEMAKTPGDYALAIPEFEQAARLAPDWPEVYFNLGGVQAKIGDYTSAMKNYQRYLELAPQSPDAAKVRDEIYKLEYRRDRDKLATTIAGTWTASNGHKFKLLLDGSRLQLIRDQGEDILHLKSMGKTYTGPMTDAPPLVFSGIMVGDKISGQYVQAAGKGSKHCILPERKGSFEGTIDVAAGQMRIVYNRVILEYKMEFKSFLSAELVCWQTDRQETPGYVLELKKQP
;
A
#
# COMPACT_ATOMS: atom_id res chain seq x y z
N MET A 1 -23.49 77.65 64.16
CA MET A 1 -24.09 76.90 63.04
C MET A 1 -23.19 77.15 61.84
N ALA A 2 -22.22 76.30 61.50
CA ALA A 2 -22.31 74.96 60.92
C ALA A 2 -21.94 75.01 59.42
N GLY A 3 -20.85 74.32 59.08
CA GLY A 3 -20.52 73.84 57.72
C GLY A 3 -19.65 74.77 56.87
N ARG A 4 -18.70 74.28 56.05
CA ARG A 4 -18.18 72.93 55.83
C ARG A 4 -16.90 73.09 55.00
N GLN A 5 -15.85 72.35 55.33
CA GLN A 5 -14.63 72.25 54.55
C GLN A 5 -14.92 71.74 53.12
N ILE A 6 -14.31 72.36 52.11
CA ILE A 6 -14.25 71.81 50.74
C ILE A 6 -12.81 71.34 50.51
N GLY A 7 -12.66 70.03 50.56
CA GLY A 7 -11.39 69.32 50.36
C GLY A 7 -10.97 69.30 48.89
N ARG A 8 -9.65 69.31 48.72
CA ARG A 8 -8.91 69.07 47.47
C ARG A 8 -9.27 67.69 46.90
N LEU A 9 -9.63 67.63 45.61
CA LEU A 9 -9.67 66.41 44.82
C LEU A 9 -8.59 66.49 43.74
N ILE A 10 -7.48 65.79 43.98
CA ILE A 10 -6.46 65.48 42.97
C ILE A 10 -6.90 64.15 42.34
N CYS A 11 -7.40 64.19 41.11
CA CYS A 11 -7.67 62.99 40.32
C CYS A 11 -6.34 62.43 39.79
N ALA A 12 -5.79 61.42 40.47
CA ALA A 12 -4.70 60.61 39.94
C ALA A 12 -5.28 59.58 38.94
N VAL A 13 -5.05 59.81 37.65
CA VAL A 13 -5.33 58.84 36.59
C VAL A 13 -4.17 57.85 36.56
N ILE A 14 -4.38 56.64 37.07
CA ILE A 14 -3.42 55.53 36.98
C ILE A 14 -3.66 54.83 35.64
N LEU A 15 -2.80 55.11 34.65
CA LEU A 15 -2.71 54.34 33.41
C LEU A 15 -2.03 52.99 33.71
N PHE A 16 -2.82 51.94 33.92
CA PHE A 16 -2.31 50.57 33.90
C PHE A 16 -2.03 50.16 32.45
N ALA A 17 -0.79 50.35 32.00
CA ALA A 17 -0.30 49.71 30.78
C ALA A 17 -0.19 48.20 31.03
N TRP A 18 -1.16 47.43 30.56
CA TRP A 18 -1.07 45.98 30.47
C TRP A 18 -0.08 45.63 29.36
N ALA A 19 1.21 45.63 29.70
CA ALA A 19 2.21 44.97 28.86
C ALA A 19 1.98 43.47 28.99
N SER A 20 1.31 42.87 28.00
CA SER A 20 1.27 41.43 27.82
C SER A 20 2.67 40.96 27.43
N VAL A 21 3.52 40.73 28.43
CA VAL A 21 4.78 40.01 28.25
C VAL A 21 4.39 38.57 27.94
N THR A 22 4.46 38.18 26.66
CA THR A 22 4.46 36.77 26.28
C THR A 22 5.77 36.18 26.79
N LEU A 23 5.72 35.52 27.95
CA LEU A 23 6.83 34.74 28.45
C LEU A 23 7.00 33.56 27.49
N ALA A 24 7.98 33.64 26.57
CA ALA A 24 8.36 32.49 25.77
C ALA A 24 8.77 31.38 26.75
N ALA A 25 7.95 30.32 26.84
CA ALA A 25 8.21 29.22 27.76
C ALA A 25 9.57 28.61 27.41
N THR A 26 10.54 28.76 28.30
CA THR A 26 11.88 28.21 28.11
C THR A 26 11.80 26.69 28.12
N VAL A 27 12.24 26.05 27.05
CA VAL A 27 12.29 24.57 26.95
C VAL A 27 13.10 24.01 28.12
N SER A 28 12.48 23.11 28.90
CA SER A 28 13.11 22.52 30.09
C SER A 28 14.28 21.60 29.72
N GLU A 29 15.28 21.49 30.62
CA GLU A 29 16.40 20.54 30.42
C GLU A 29 15.93 19.09 30.29
N GLU A 30 14.83 18.75 30.96
CA GLU A 30 14.22 17.43 30.80
C GLU A 30 13.65 17.23 29.40
N ALA A 31 12.94 18.21 28.83
CA ALA A 31 12.47 18.15 27.46
C ALA A 31 13.64 18.00 26.48
N LYS A 32 14.72 18.77 26.67
CA LYS A 32 15.95 18.67 25.86
C LYS A 32 16.59 17.29 25.96
N ARG A 33 16.63 16.70 27.16
CA ARG A 33 17.15 15.34 27.37
C ARG A 33 16.39 14.32 26.53
N TYR A 34 15.05 14.37 26.54
CA TYR A 34 14.21 13.49 25.73
C TYR A 34 14.39 13.73 24.23
N MET A 35 14.50 14.99 23.80
CA MET A 35 14.83 15.33 22.41
C MET A 35 16.16 14.70 21.98
N THR A 36 17.22 14.86 22.76
CA THR A 36 18.55 14.28 22.46
C THR A 36 18.50 12.76 22.39
N ARG A 37 17.80 12.10 23.33
CA ARG A 37 17.62 10.64 23.29
C ARG A 37 16.90 10.18 22.02
N GLY A 38 15.86 10.91 21.60
CA GLY A 38 15.16 10.62 20.34
C GLY A 38 16.08 10.74 19.13
N VAL A 39 16.89 11.79 19.05
CA VAL A 39 17.89 11.95 17.97
C VAL A 39 18.92 10.82 17.99
N THR A 40 19.46 10.47 19.15
CA THR A 40 20.40 9.34 19.27
C THR A 40 19.75 8.01 18.85
N ALA A 41 18.47 7.80 19.16
CA ALA A 41 17.75 6.61 18.71
C ALA A 41 17.62 6.57 17.16
N ILE A 42 17.41 7.71 16.50
CA ILE A 42 17.48 7.80 15.02
C ILE A 42 18.87 7.44 14.51
N GLU A 43 19.93 7.97 15.13
CA GLU A 43 21.32 7.73 14.72
C GLU A 43 21.73 6.26 14.88
N MET A 44 21.20 5.58 15.89
CA MET A 44 21.44 4.16 16.14
C MET A 44 20.61 3.21 15.25
N ALA A 45 19.61 3.73 14.55
CA ALA A 45 18.72 2.93 13.71
C ALA A 45 19.50 2.25 12.57
N LYS A 46 19.34 0.94 12.42
CA LYS A 46 20.00 0.14 11.37
C LYS A 46 19.05 -0.23 10.25
N THR A 47 17.76 -0.26 10.55
CA THR A 47 16.68 -0.55 9.62
C THR A 47 15.62 0.55 9.72
N PRO A 48 14.77 0.73 8.68
CA PRO A 48 13.65 1.66 8.76
C PRO A 48 12.71 1.40 9.95
N GLY A 49 12.57 0.15 10.39
CA GLY A 49 11.74 -0.18 11.56
C GLY A 49 12.31 0.35 12.89
N ASP A 50 13.63 0.46 13.00
CA ASP A 50 14.29 0.87 14.25
C ASP A 50 14.02 2.34 14.59
N TYR A 51 13.64 3.18 13.60
CA TYR A 51 13.24 4.56 13.85
C TYR A 51 12.08 4.67 14.85
N ALA A 52 11.25 3.64 14.98
CA ALA A 52 10.15 3.60 15.96
C ALA A 52 10.62 3.80 17.41
N LEU A 53 11.88 3.46 17.74
CA LEU A 53 12.46 3.66 19.07
C LEU A 53 12.59 5.13 19.46
N ALA A 54 12.65 6.04 18.49
CA ALA A 54 12.76 7.48 18.73
C ALA A 54 11.42 8.14 19.10
N ILE A 55 10.29 7.52 18.71
CA ILE A 55 8.93 8.06 18.94
C ILE A 55 8.65 8.36 20.42
N PRO A 56 8.78 7.40 21.36
CA PRO A 56 8.43 7.66 22.76
C PRO A 56 9.29 8.76 23.40
N GLU A 57 10.54 8.91 22.96
CA GLU A 57 11.43 9.97 23.43
C GLU A 57 10.94 11.34 22.97
N PHE A 58 10.63 11.50 21.67
CA PHE A 58 10.09 12.76 21.18
C PHE A 58 8.69 13.06 21.72
N GLU A 59 7.83 12.06 21.92
CA GLU A 59 6.52 12.27 22.54
C GLU A 59 6.66 12.82 23.97
N GLN A 60 7.64 12.35 24.73
CA GLN A 60 7.90 12.90 26.07
C GLN A 60 8.46 14.32 25.98
N ALA A 61 9.33 14.62 25.02
CA ALA A 61 9.78 15.98 24.76
C ALA A 61 8.60 16.92 24.40
N ALA A 62 7.66 16.44 23.58
CA ALA A 62 6.47 17.20 23.19
C ALA A 62 5.51 17.42 24.36
N ARG A 63 5.37 16.44 25.26
CA ARG A 63 4.59 16.60 26.50
C ARG A 63 5.18 17.66 27.43
N LEU A 64 6.50 17.70 27.54
CA LEU A 64 7.21 18.64 28.41
C LEU A 64 7.36 20.04 27.80
N ALA A 65 7.36 20.15 26.47
CA ALA A 65 7.48 21.40 25.73
C ALA A 65 6.53 21.39 24.50
N PRO A 66 5.22 21.62 24.69
CA PRO A 66 4.20 21.49 23.64
C PRO A 66 4.24 22.58 22.56
N ASP A 67 5.03 23.63 22.79
CA ASP A 67 5.25 24.71 21.83
C ASP A 67 6.67 24.67 21.24
N TRP A 68 7.39 23.55 21.38
CA TRP A 68 8.72 23.35 20.80
C TRP A 68 8.62 22.76 19.38
N PRO A 69 8.78 23.57 18.30
CA PRO A 69 8.48 23.12 16.95
C PRO A 69 9.32 21.91 16.51
N GLU A 70 10.61 21.92 16.81
CA GLU A 70 11.57 20.92 16.34
C GLU A 70 11.16 19.49 16.77
N VAL A 71 10.49 19.34 17.91
CA VAL A 71 10.01 18.03 18.38
C VAL A 71 8.99 17.46 17.39
N TYR A 72 8.06 18.29 16.92
CA TYR A 72 7.04 17.90 15.96
C TYR A 72 7.62 17.66 14.56
N PHE A 73 8.65 18.42 14.17
CA PHE A 73 9.41 18.14 12.95
C PHE A 73 10.07 16.74 13.01
N ASN A 74 10.72 16.42 14.12
CA ASN A 74 11.38 15.13 14.32
C ASN A 74 10.39 13.96 14.43
N LEU A 75 9.28 14.13 15.17
CA LEU A 75 8.17 13.16 15.21
C LEU A 75 7.63 12.89 13.81
N GLY A 76 7.33 13.95 13.05
CA GLY A 76 6.84 13.86 11.68
C GLY A 76 7.79 13.07 10.78
N GLY A 77 9.09 13.37 10.87
CA GLY A 77 10.12 12.69 10.08
C GLY A 77 10.29 11.22 10.43
N VAL A 78 10.27 10.86 11.71
CA VAL A 78 10.36 9.47 12.16
C VAL A 78 9.12 8.67 11.75
N GLN A 79 7.93 9.23 11.97
CA GLN A 79 6.66 8.58 11.60
C GLN A 79 6.55 8.37 10.09
N ALA A 80 7.01 9.34 9.29
CA ALA A 80 7.10 9.20 7.84
C ALA A 80 8.01 8.04 7.42
N LYS A 81 9.14 7.85 8.09
CA LYS A 81 10.10 6.77 7.79
C LYS A 81 9.57 5.38 8.12
N ILE A 82 8.71 5.24 9.14
CA ILE A 82 8.11 3.96 9.52
C ILE A 82 6.78 3.66 8.81
N GLY A 83 6.32 4.56 7.93
CA GLY A 83 5.07 4.38 7.17
C GLY A 83 3.80 4.89 7.88
N ASP A 84 3.91 5.50 9.06
CA ASP A 84 2.77 6.15 9.72
C ASP A 84 2.56 7.55 9.16
N TYR A 85 2.06 7.60 7.92
CA TYR A 85 1.88 8.84 7.18
C TYR A 85 0.83 9.76 7.82
N THR A 86 -0.19 9.20 8.47
CA THR A 86 -1.26 9.98 9.11
C THR A 86 -0.71 10.78 10.30
N SER A 87 0.01 10.11 11.21
CA SER A 87 0.62 10.80 12.36
C SER A 87 1.72 11.75 11.90
N ALA A 88 2.49 11.36 10.88
CA ALA A 88 3.56 12.19 10.34
C ALA A 88 3.04 13.55 9.85
N MET A 89 1.99 13.54 9.02
CA MET A 89 1.34 14.76 8.54
C MET A 89 0.81 15.63 9.68
N LYS A 90 0.20 15.02 10.71
CA LYS A 90 -0.32 15.75 11.87
C LYS A 90 0.79 16.49 12.63
N ASN A 91 1.93 15.83 12.85
CA ASN A 91 3.07 16.45 13.53
C ASN A 91 3.74 17.52 12.66
N TYR A 92 3.87 17.29 11.35
CA TYR A 92 4.34 18.34 10.45
C TYR A 92 3.41 19.56 10.38
N GLN A 93 2.09 19.34 10.44
CA GLN A 93 1.14 20.44 10.54
C GLN A 93 1.33 21.25 11.83
N ARG A 94 1.53 20.58 12.97
CA ARG A 94 1.84 21.23 14.25
C ARG A 94 3.16 22.01 14.21
N TYR A 95 4.19 21.50 13.52
CA TYR A 95 5.42 22.24 13.28
C TYR A 95 5.17 23.54 12.51
N LEU A 96 4.37 23.48 11.44
CA LEU A 96 4.04 24.66 10.63
C LEU A 96 3.18 25.69 11.38
N GLU A 97 2.33 25.25 12.31
CA GLU A 97 1.58 26.13 13.20
C GLU A 97 2.49 26.89 14.17
N LEU A 98 3.49 26.20 14.74
CA LEU A 98 4.40 26.78 15.73
C LEU A 98 5.53 27.61 15.10
N ALA A 99 5.99 27.25 13.90
CA ALA A 99 7.10 27.89 13.21
C ALA A 99 6.80 28.18 11.72
N PRO A 100 5.77 28.99 11.40
CA PRO A 100 5.30 29.20 10.02
C PRO A 100 6.33 29.87 9.09
N GLN A 101 7.29 30.60 9.68
CA GLN A 101 8.37 31.32 8.96
C GLN A 101 9.71 30.59 9.03
N SER A 102 9.75 29.35 9.52
CA SER A 102 10.98 28.55 9.52
C SER A 102 11.51 28.37 8.09
N PRO A 103 12.84 28.39 7.87
CA PRO A 103 13.45 28.06 6.59
C PRO A 103 13.01 26.69 6.02
N ASP A 104 12.65 25.74 6.89
CA ASP A 104 12.19 24.41 6.48
C ASP A 104 10.67 24.33 6.23
N ALA A 105 9.90 25.39 6.51
CA ALA A 105 8.44 25.37 6.38
C ALA A 105 7.99 25.00 4.95
N ALA A 106 8.66 25.49 3.91
CA ALA A 106 8.35 25.13 2.53
C ALA A 106 8.58 23.63 2.27
N LYS A 107 9.71 23.08 2.73
CA LYS A 107 10.03 21.65 2.60
C LYS A 107 9.03 20.78 3.34
N VAL A 108 8.60 21.21 4.53
CA VAL A 108 7.60 20.47 5.33
C VAL A 108 6.24 20.44 4.64
N ARG A 109 5.80 21.54 4.02
CA ARG A 109 4.57 21.54 3.20
C ARG A 109 4.68 20.54 2.04
N ASP A 110 5.79 20.56 1.31
CA ASP A 110 6.02 19.60 0.23
C ASP A 110 6.04 18.14 0.74
N GLU A 111 6.59 17.92 1.93
CA GLU A 111 6.61 16.59 2.54
C GLU A 111 5.21 16.11 2.93
N ILE A 112 4.35 17.00 3.44
CA ILE A 112 2.94 16.69 3.70
C ILE A 112 2.25 16.20 2.42
N TYR A 113 2.42 16.89 1.28
CA TYR A 113 1.80 16.46 0.02
C TYR A 113 2.30 15.09 -0.47
N LYS A 114 3.60 14.78 -0.27
CA LYS A 114 4.13 13.46 -0.57
C LYS A 114 3.55 12.38 0.34
N LEU A 115 3.39 12.68 1.63
CA LEU A 115 2.80 11.77 2.61
C LEU A 115 1.32 11.51 2.32
N GLU A 116 0.56 12.53 1.93
CA GLU A 116 -0.83 12.40 1.47
C GLU A 116 -0.92 11.41 0.32
N TYR A 117 -0.09 11.60 -0.72
CA TYR A 117 -0.06 10.68 -1.85
C TYR A 117 0.26 9.24 -1.42
N ARG A 118 1.29 9.03 -0.58
CA ARG A 118 1.66 7.68 -0.11
C ARG A 118 0.55 7.03 0.72
N ARG A 119 -0.07 7.77 1.64
CA ARG A 119 -1.22 7.31 2.43
C ARG A 119 -2.39 6.89 1.53
N ASP A 120 -2.71 7.69 0.53
CA ASP A 120 -3.84 7.41 -0.37
C ASP A 120 -3.54 6.18 -1.25
N ARG A 121 -2.28 5.99 -1.65
CA ARG A 121 -1.82 4.77 -2.33
C ARG A 121 -1.92 3.53 -1.46
N ASP A 122 -1.49 3.59 -0.20
CA ASP A 122 -1.57 2.47 0.74
C ASP A 122 -3.02 2.12 1.07
N LYS A 123 -3.88 3.13 1.22
CA LYS A 123 -5.32 2.95 1.37
C LYS A 123 -5.93 2.28 0.14
N LEU A 124 -5.53 2.67 -1.07
CA LEU A 124 -5.98 2.00 -2.29
C LEU A 124 -5.52 0.53 -2.31
N ALA A 125 -4.24 0.28 -2.03
CA ALA A 125 -3.68 -1.07 -2.02
C ALA A 125 -4.42 -1.99 -1.05
N THR A 126 -4.66 -1.55 0.18
CA THR A 126 -5.47 -2.30 1.16
C THR A 126 -6.92 -2.45 0.73
N THR A 127 -7.49 -1.45 0.06
CA THR A 127 -8.88 -1.48 -0.43
C THR A 127 -9.07 -2.50 -1.54
N ILE A 128 -8.10 -2.73 -2.41
CA ILE A 128 -8.26 -3.67 -3.55
C ILE A 128 -7.65 -5.03 -3.29
N ALA A 129 -6.70 -5.15 -2.37
CA ALA A 129 -6.05 -6.41 -2.02
C ALA A 129 -7.08 -7.46 -1.56
N GLY A 130 -6.72 -8.72 -1.78
CA GLY A 130 -7.52 -9.87 -1.36
C GLY A 130 -8.01 -10.72 -2.53
N THR A 131 -9.12 -11.42 -2.31
CA THR A 131 -9.62 -12.42 -3.26
C THR A 131 -10.63 -11.80 -4.23
N TRP A 132 -10.47 -12.12 -5.50
CA TRP A 132 -11.33 -11.74 -6.60
C TRP A 132 -11.82 -12.99 -7.30
N THR A 133 -13.11 -13.10 -7.56
CA THR A 133 -13.70 -14.25 -8.24
C THR A 133 -14.04 -13.87 -9.66
N ALA A 134 -13.49 -14.60 -10.62
CA ALA A 134 -13.77 -14.43 -12.03
C ALA A 134 -15.15 -15.00 -12.40
N SER A 135 -15.71 -14.56 -13.53
CA SER A 135 -16.98 -15.02 -14.09
C SER A 135 -17.03 -16.53 -14.39
N ASN A 136 -15.86 -17.16 -14.55
CA ASN A 136 -15.71 -18.61 -14.72
C ASN A 136 -15.52 -19.37 -13.39
N GLY A 137 -15.66 -18.69 -12.24
CA GLY A 137 -15.56 -19.28 -10.90
C GLY A 137 -14.14 -19.34 -10.34
N HIS A 138 -13.09 -19.13 -11.15
CA HIS A 138 -11.72 -19.14 -10.64
C HIS A 138 -11.45 -17.96 -9.70
N LYS A 139 -10.73 -18.24 -8.63
CA LYS A 139 -10.33 -17.23 -7.64
C LYS A 139 -8.93 -16.72 -7.96
N PHE A 140 -8.75 -15.42 -7.75
CA PHE A 140 -7.51 -14.73 -7.92
C PHE A 140 -7.17 -13.94 -6.67
N LYS A 141 -5.93 -14.00 -6.22
CA LYS A 141 -5.41 -13.14 -5.17
C LYS A 141 -4.77 -11.92 -5.81
N LEU A 142 -5.30 -10.74 -5.47
CA LEU A 142 -4.78 -9.45 -5.91
C LEU A 142 -3.87 -8.87 -4.82
N LEU A 143 -2.70 -8.40 -5.25
CA LEU A 143 -1.74 -7.64 -4.46
C LEU A 143 -1.35 -6.39 -5.23
N LEU A 144 -1.22 -5.27 -4.52
CA LEU A 144 -0.71 -4.01 -5.06
C LEU A 144 0.43 -3.53 -4.16
N ASP A 145 1.62 -3.39 -4.74
CA ASP A 145 2.81 -2.83 -4.09
C ASP A 145 3.25 -1.58 -4.86
N GLY A 146 3.08 -0.41 -4.25
CA GLY A 146 3.20 0.85 -4.96
C GLY A 146 2.24 0.87 -6.16
N SER A 147 2.76 0.98 -7.39
CA SER A 147 1.98 0.89 -8.63
C SER A 147 1.97 -0.50 -9.26
N ARG A 148 2.73 -1.46 -8.71
CA ARG A 148 2.88 -2.80 -9.27
C ARG A 148 1.79 -3.73 -8.76
N LEU A 149 1.03 -4.27 -9.70
CA LEU A 149 -0.08 -5.17 -9.47
C LEU A 149 0.36 -6.60 -9.75
N GLN A 150 -0.01 -7.52 -8.86
CA GLN A 150 0.01 -8.95 -9.12
C GLN A 150 -1.38 -9.54 -8.87
N LEU A 151 -1.92 -10.20 -9.89
CA LEU A 151 -3.16 -10.97 -9.80
C LEU A 151 -2.83 -12.44 -10.08
N ILE A 152 -2.93 -13.25 -9.04
CA ILE A 152 -2.45 -14.64 -9.04
C ILE A 152 -3.66 -15.56 -8.95
N ARG A 153 -3.84 -16.45 -9.92
CA ARG A 153 -4.90 -17.47 -9.84
C ARG A 153 -4.57 -18.47 -8.75
N ASP A 154 -5.47 -18.63 -7.76
CA ASP A 154 -5.40 -19.73 -6.80
C ASP A 154 -5.59 -21.06 -7.57
N GLN A 155 -4.94 -22.13 -7.12
CA GLN A 155 -4.60 -23.34 -7.89
C GLN A 155 -5.54 -23.66 -9.07
N GLY A 156 -4.93 -23.80 -10.26
CA GLY A 156 -5.68 -23.97 -11.49
C GLY A 156 -6.32 -25.35 -11.59
N GLU A 157 -7.63 -25.42 -11.38
CA GLU A 157 -8.47 -26.47 -12.00
C GLU A 157 -8.56 -26.21 -13.52
N ASP A 158 -7.42 -26.10 -14.19
CA ASP A 158 -7.40 -26.21 -15.64
C ASP A 158 -7.85 -27.65 -15.94
N ILE A 159 -8.91 -27.77 -16.74
CA ILE A 159 -9.48 -29.06 -17.10
C ILE A 159 -8.75 -29.57 -18.34
N LEU A 160 -8.11 -30.73 -18.24
CA LEU A 160 -7.59 -31.44 -19.41
C LEU A 160 -8.68 -32.32 -20.02
N HIS A 161 -8.89 -32.18 -21.32
CA HIS A 161 -9.64 -33.14 -22.12
C HIS A 161 -8.66 -34.11 -22.77
N LEU A 162 -8.67 -35.35 -22.31
CA LEU A 162 -7.80 -36.43 -22.78
C LEU A 162 -8.63 -37.39 -23.64
N LYS A 163 -8.34 -37.49 -24.94
CA LYS A 163 -8.94 -38.51 -25.80
C LYS A 163 -8.08 -39.77 -25.86
N SER A 164 -8.59 -40.92 -25.42
CA SER A 164 -7.93 -42.22 -25.50
C SER A 164 -8.92 -43.31 -25.94
N MET A 165 -8.52 -44.12 -26.94
CA MET A 165 -9.32 -45.23 -27.49
C MET A 165 -10.79 -44.86 -27.83
N GLY A 166 -11.01 -43.68 -28.41
CA GLY A 166 -12.35 -43.19 -28.77
C GLY A 166 -13.18 -42.67 -27.60
N LYS A 167 -12.64 -42.66 -26.37
CA LYS A 167 -13.27 -42.07 -25.18
C LYS A 167 -12.58 -40.76 -24.80
N THR A 168 -13.35 -39.81 -24.29
CA THR A 168 -12.82 -38.55 -23.75
C THR A 168 -12.89 -38.60 -22.23
N TYR A 169 -11.74 -38.45 -21.59
CA TYR A 169 -11.57 -38.30 -20.16
C TYR A 169 -11.36 -36.83 -19.85
N THR A 170 -12.03 -36.35 -18.80
CA THR A 170 -11.95 -34.95 -18.39
C THR A 170 -11.54 -34.95 -16.92
N GLY A 171 -10.48 -34.22 -16.58
CA GLY A 171 -9.98 -34.19 -15.21
C GLY A 171 -9.22 -32.91 -14.90
N PRO A 172 -9.16 -32.51 -13.62
CA PRO A 172 -8.42 -31.33 -13.19
C PRO A 172 -6.91 -31.59 -13.27
N MET A 173 -6.16 -30.55 -13.61
CA MET A 173 -4.70 -30.56 -13.51
C MET A 173 -4.29 -30.34 -12.06
N THR A 174 -3.68 -31.34 -11.43
CA THR A 174 -3.32 -31.26 -10.01
C THR A 174 -2.04 -30.45 -9.75
N ASP A 175 -1.16 -30.31 -10.75
CA ASP A 175 0.17 -29.70 -10.60
C ASP A 175 0.39 -28.49 -11.53
N ALA A 176 -0.69 -27.90 -12.06
CA ALA A 176 -0.60 -26.77 -12.98
C ALA A 176 0.01 -25.54 -12.27
N PRO A 177 1.07 -24.92 -12.84
CA PRO A 177 1.60 -23.69 -12.29
C PRO A 177 0.55 -22.57 -12.35
N PRO A 178 0.58 -21.64 -11.39
CA PRO A 178 -0.39 -20.57 -11.32
C PRO A 178 -0.30 -19.65 -12.54
N LEU A 179 -1.45 -19.13 -12.95
CA LEU A 179 -1.52 -18.05 -13.91
C LEU A 179 -1.33 -16.74 -13.14
N VAL A 180 -0.29 -15.99 -13.48
CA VAL A 180 0.10 -14.75 -12.81
C VAL A 180 0.01 -13.59 -13.79
N PHE A 181 -0.80 -12.59 -13.49
CA PHE A 181 -0.79 -11.31 -14.20
C PHE A 181 0.06 -10.33 -13.40
N SER A 182 1.12 -9.81 -14.02
CA SER A 182 2.02 -8.81 -13.43
C SER A 182 1.97 -7.52 -14.25
N GLY A 183 1.65 -6.41 -13.62
CA GLY A 183 1.45 -5.15 -14.35
C GLY A 183 1.57 -3.90 -13.50
N ILE A 184 1.23 -2.78 -14.12
CA ILE A 184 1.20 -1.46 -13.49
C ILE A 184 -0.23 -0.94 -13.52
N MET A 185 -0.65 -0.34 -12.41
CA MET A 185 -1.91 0.38 -12.30
C MET A 185 -1.68 1.89 -12.40
N VAL A 186 -2.34 2.54 -13.35
CA VAL A 186 -2.34 4.00 -13.52
C VAL A 186 -3.79 4.48 -13.57
N GLY A 187 -4.23 5.17 -12.53
CA GLY A 187 -5.65 5.46 -12.33
C GLY A 187 -6.45 4.17 -12.18
N ASP A 188 -7.50 4.03 -12.99
CA ASP A 188 -8.35 2.84 -13.08
C ASP A 188 -7.82 1.81 -14.09
N LYS A 189 -6.80 2.14 -14.89
CA LYS A 189 -6.26 1.27 -15.94
C LYS A 189 -5.15 0.38 -15.41
N ILE A 190 -5.13 -0.86 -15.88
CA ILE A 190 -4.10 -1.86 -15.58
C ILE A 190 -3.55 -2.44 -16.89
N SER A 191 -2.24 -2.59 -16.96
CA SER A 191 -1.58 -3.17 -18.12
C SER A 191 -0.31 -3.90 -17.71
N GLY A 192 0.06 -4.93 -18.46
CA GLY A 192 1.25 -5.70 -18.15
C GLY A 192 1.36 -6.99 -18.94
N GLN A 193 1.98 -7.98 -18.31
CA GLN A 193 2.19 -9.30 -18.88
C GLN A 193 1.60 -10.36 -17.95
N TYR A 194 0.93 -11.35 -18.54
CA TYR A 194 0.60 -12.57 -17.84
C TYR A 194 1.65 -13.63 -18.14
N VAL A 195 1.90 -14.49 -17.17
CA VAL A 195 2.76 -15.67 -17.30
C VAL A 195 2.08 -16.82 -16.58
N GLN A 196 2.04 -17.96 -17.25
CA GLN A 196 1.87 -19.26 -16.64
C GLN A 196 3.11 -20.07 -17.00
N ALA A 197 3.93 -20.36 -16.00
CA ALA A 197 5.21 -21.04 -16.21
C ALA A 197 5.01 -22.41 -16.86
N ALA A 198 6.09 -22.97 -17.42
CA ALA A 198 6.10 -24.38 -17.76
C ALA A 198 5.93 -25.22 -16.48
N GLY A 199 5.24 -26.36 -16.59
CA GLY A 199 4.97 -27.20 -15.42
C GLY A 199 4.44 -28.57 -15.82
N LYS A 200 3.99 -29.36 -14.84
CA LYS A 200 3.40 -30.67 -15.10
C LYS A 200 1.88 -30.54 -15.04
N GLY A 201 1.21 -30.96 -16.11
CA GLY A 201 -0.25 -31.09 -16.09
C GLY A 201 -0.71 -32.38 -15.43
N SER A 202 0.16 -33.39 -15.47
CA SER A 202 0.02 -34.71 -14.85
C SER A 202 1.39 -35.39 -14.77
N LYS A 203 1.46 -36.62 -14.24
CA LYS A 203 2.68 -37.45 -14.30
C LYS A 203 3.22 -37.65 -15.73
N HIS A 204 2.38 -37.49 -16.75
CA HIS A 204 2.69 -37.84 -18.14
C HIS A 204 2.77 -36.64 -19.09
N CYS A 205 2.25 -35.46 -18.70
CA CYS A 205 2.17 -34.28 -19.56
C CYS A 205 2.99 -33.10 -19.02
N ILE A 206 3.86 -32.54 -19.86
CA ILE A 206 4.56 -31.28 -19.60
C ILE A 206 3.81 -30.16 -20.33
N LEU A 207 3.54 -29.08 -19.61
CA LEU A 207 2.95 -27.86 -20.13
C LEU A 207 4.07 -26.89 -20.51
N PRO A 208 4.06 -26.32 -21.72
CA PRO A 208 4.96 -25.24 -22.05
C PRO A 208 4.55 -23.96 -21.31
N GLU A 209 5.50 -23.05 -21.19
CA GLU A 209 5.22 -21.69 -20.70
C GLU A 209 4.22 -20.99 -21.63
N ARG A 210 3.26 -20.28 -21.02
CA ARG A 210 2.35 -19.37 -21.71
C ARG A 210 2.56 -17.97 -21.17
N LYS A 211 2.75 -17.00 -22.08
CA LYS A 211 2.84 -15.59 -21.71
C LYS A 211 2.24 -14.70 -22.79
N GLY A 212 1.88 -13.49 -22.40
CA GLY A 212 1.39 -12.47 -23.31
C GLY A 212 1.02 -11.20 -22.57
N SER A 213 0.71 -10.15 -23.33
CA SER A 213 0.24 -8.90 -22.76
C SER A 213 -1.20 -9.00 -22.27
N PHE A 214 -1.53 -8.17 -21.29
CA PHE A 214 -2.92 -7.91 -20.91
C PHE A 214 -3.12 -6.42 -20.68
N GLU A 215 -4.37 -6.01 -20.86
CA GLU A 215 -4.89 -4.70 -20.47
C GLU A 215 -6.13 -4.91 -19.62
N GLY A 216 -6.57 -3.87 -18.91
CA GLY A 216 -7.77 -3.98 -18.10
C GLY A 216 -8.10 -2.69 -17.37
N THR A 217 -9.18 -2.78 -16.59
CA THR A 217 -9.66 -1.71 -15.73
C THR A 217 -10.10 -2.26 -14.38
N ILE A 218 -10.04 -1.42 -13.34
CA ILE A 218 -10.59 -1.70 -12.02
C ILE A 218 -11.55 -0.58 -11.61
N ASP A 219 -12.79 -0.94 -11.33
CA ASP A 219 -13.74 -0.10 -10.63
C ASP A 219 -13.69 -0.44 -9.14
N VAL A 220 -12.95 0.39 -8.39
CA VAL A 220 -12.73 0.21 -6.95
C VAL A 220 -14.04 0.34 -6.17
N ALA A 221 -14.95 1.23 -6.59
CA ALA A 221 -16.20 1.48 -5.90
C ALA A 221 -17.20 0.34 -6.10
N ALA A 222 -17.27 -0.19 -7.32
CA ALA A 222 -18.13 -1.34 -7.63
C ALA A 222 -17.52 -2.68 -7.20
N GLY A 223 -16.24 -2.72 -6.85
CA GLY A 223 -15.51 -3.96 -6.59
C GLY A 223 -15.43 -4.85 -7.83
N GLN A 224 -15.31 -4.24 -9.01
CA GLN A 224 -15.30 -4.92 -10.30
C GLN A 224 -13.96 -4.69 -11.01
N MET A 225 -13.47 -5.72 -11.70
CA MET A 225 -12.25 -5.64 -12.48
C MET A 225 -12.48 -6.37 -13.79
N ARG A 226 -11.94 -5.80 -14.87
CA ARG A 226 -12.00 -6.38 -16.20
C ARG A 226 -10.60 -6.52 -16.75
N ILE A 227 -10.22 -7.73 -17.13
CA ILE A 227 -8.93 -8.03 -17.78
C ILE A 227 -9.21 -8.53 -19.20
N VAL A 228 -8.46 -8.02 -20.17
CA VAL A 228 -8.44 -8.47 -21.56
C VAL A 228 -7.04 -8.96 -21.89
N TYR A 229 -6.94 -10.19 -22.35
CA TYR A 229 -5.67 -10.78 -22.76
C TYR A 229 -5.87 -11.82 -23.87
N ASN A 230 -4.81 -12.13 -24.59
CA ASN A 230 -4.86 -13.21 -25.58
C ASN A 230 -4.71 -14.55 -24.86
N ARG A 231 -5.79 -15.32 -24.76
CA ARG A 231 -5.78 -16.61 -24.08
C ARG A 231 -5.29 -17.70 -25.04
N VAL A 232 -4.26 -18.43 -24.65
CA VAL A 232 -3.79 -19.61 -25.38
C VAL A 232 -4.34 -20.86 -24.71
N ILE A 233 -5.17 -21.62 -25.42
CA ILE A 233 -5.71 -22.92 -25.01
C ILE A 233 -4.88 -23.99 -25.70
N LEU A 234 -4.43 -24.99 -24.95
CA LEU A 234 -3.62 -26.10 -25.45
C LEU A 234 -4.42 -27.38 -25.25
N GLU A 235 -4.59 -28.16 -26.31
CA GLU A 235 -5.17 -29.50 -26.23
C GLU A 235 -4.06 -30.56 -26.25
N TYR A 236 -4.26 -31.62 -25.49
CA TYR A 236 -3.30 -32.72 -25.36
C TYR A 236 -3.99 -34.05 -25.59
N LYS A 237 -3.25 -34.98 -26.19
CA LYS A 237 -3.66 -36.38 -26.32
C LYS A 237 -2.68 -37.26 -25.56
N MET A 238 -3.23 -38.28 -24.91
CA MET A 238 -2.45 -39.32 -24.24
C MET A 238 -2.74 -40.67 -24.88
N GLU A 239 -1.68 -41.40 -25.21
CA GLU A 239 -1.77 -42.77 -25.73
C GLU A 239 -0.73 -43.66 -25.06
N PHE A 240 -0.98 -44.96 -25.04
CA PHE A 240 0.05 -45.92 -24.65
C PHE A 240 1.14 -45.96 -25.70
N LYS A 241 2.40 -45.98 -25.25
CA LYS A 241 3.58 -46.07 -26.12
C LYS A 241 3.52 -47.25 -27.08
N SER A 242 2.87 -48.35 -26.65
CA SER A 242 2.52 -49.50 -27.49
C SER A 242 1.38 -50.29 -26.83
N PHE A 243 0.75 -51.19 -27.57
CA PHE A 243 -0.32 -52.07 -27.05
C PHE A 243 0.10 -52.92 -25.83
N LEU A 244 1.40 -53.21 -25.69
CA LEU A 244 1.96 -54.02 -24.61
C LEU A 244 2.56 -53.16 -23.47
N SER A 245 2.57 -51.83 -23.62
CA SER A 245 3.21 -50.92 -22.67
C SER A 245 2.19 -50.31 -21.72
N ALA A 246 2.51 -50.28 -20.43
CA ALA A 246 1.79 -49.50 -19.43
C ALA A 246 2.22 -48.01 -19.41
N GLU A 247 3.23 -47.63 -20.22
CA GLU A 247 3.75 -46.26 -20.32
C GLU A 247 2.84 -45.40 -21.19
N LEU A 248 2.28 -44.34 -20.60
CA LEU A 248 1.49 -43.32 -21.32
C LEU A 248 2.40 -42.18 -21.79
N VAL A 249 2.30 -41.83 -23.07
CA VAL A 249 2.99 -40.69 -23.67
C VAL A 249 1.95 -39.61 -23.94
N CYS A 250 2.33 -38.36 -23.65
CA CYS A 250 1.49 -37.18 -23.87
C CYS A 250 2.12 -36.28 -24.92
N TRP A 251 1.33 -35.85 -25.91
CA TRP A 251 1.74 -34.84 -26.87
C TRP A 251 0.65 -33.80 -27.06
N GLN A 252 1.07 -32.57 -27.28
CA GLN A 252 0.18 -31.47 -27.63
C GLN A 252 -0.41 -31.72 -29.02
N THR A 253 -1.73 -31.64 -29.15
CA THR A 253 -2.43 -31.87 -30.43
C THR A 253 -2.88 -30.59 -31.09
N ASP A 254 -3.32 -29.61 -30.30
CA ASP A 254 -3.82 -28.34 -30.82
C ASP A 254 -3.39 -27.17 -29.93
N ARG A 255 -3.28 -26.01 -30.56
CA ARG A 255 -3.06 -24.71 -29.92
C ARG A 255 -4.06 -23.74 -30.49
N GLN A 256 -5.07 -23.42 -29.69
CA GLN A 256 -6.06 -22.42 -30.03
C GLN A 256 -5.71 -21.09 -29.35
N GLU A 257 -5.56 -20.04 -30.13
CA GLU A 257 -5.42 -18.68 -29.61
C GLU A 257 -6.79 -18.01 -29.63
N THR A 258 -7.14 -17.40 -28.50
CA THR A 258 -8.38 -16.62 -28.33
C THR A 258 -7.99 -15.18 -28.04
N PRO A 259 -7.80 -14.34 -29.07
CA PRO A 259 -7.48 -12.93 -28.89
C PRO A 259 -8.60 -12.20 -28.16
N GLY A 260 -8.25 -11.22 -27.33
CA GLY A 260 -9.24 -10.38 -26.66
C GLY A 260 -10.13 -11.12 -25.66
N TYR A 261 -9.67 -12.26 -25.13
CA TYR A 261 -10.40 -13.00 -24.09
C TYR A 261 -10.61 -12.10 -22.87
N VAL A 262 -11.85 -12.06 -22.39
CA VAL A 262 -12.27 -11.18 -21.29
C VAL A 262 -12.45 -11.98 -20.01
N LEU A 263 -11.82 -11.52 -18.94
CA LEU A 263 -11.98 -12.02 -17.60
C LEU A 263 -12.60 -10.92 -16.74
N GLU A 264 -13.88 -11.09 -16.39
CA GLU A 264 -14.60 -10.22 -15.48
C GLU A 264 -14.44 -10.77 -14.06
N LEU A 265 -13.96 -9.96 -13.12
CA LEU A 265 -13.74 -10.33 -11.73
C LEU A 265 -14.55 -9.45 -10.77
N LYS A 266 -15.03 -10.07 -9.69
CA LYS A 266 -15.70 -9.40 -8.58
C LYS A 266 -14.93 -9.61 -7.29
N LYS A 267 -14.65 -8.52 -6.57
CA LYS A 267 -13.99 -8.55 -5.28
C LYS A 267 -14.85 -9.32 -4.27
N GLN A 268 -14.22 -10.20 -3.50
CA GLN A 268 -14.87 -10.84 -2.36
C GLN A 268 -14.83 -9.91 -1.14
N PRO A 269 -15.87 -9.95 -0.28
CA PRO A 269 -15.88 -9.22 0.99
C PRO A 269 -14.69 -9.54 1.88
#